data_AF-A0A1C7LZ49-F1
#
_entry.id   AF-A0A1C7LZ49-F1
#
_cell.length_a   1.000
_cell.length_b   1.000
_cell.length_c   1.000
_cell.angle_alpha   90.00
_cell.angle_beta   90.00
_cell.angle_gamma   90.00
#
_symmetry.space_group_name_H-M   'P 1'
#
loop_
_entity.id
_entity.type
_entity.pdbx_description
1 polymer ?
#
loop_
_entity_poly.entity_id
_entity_poly.type
_entity_poly.pdbx_seq_one_letter_code
_entity_poly.pdbx_strand_id
1 'polypeptide(L)'
;MQYVPHLVYSTAITSLGIHLLWQRKTAEAQRGQLAAQTSILAALAERLRAGEDVPPREFDRLWRLAQSHDFELAEAREREKEREKEQGTIGWREVLLGRKQDAEEKRAREKRAEEWDRKDLERVREEGLAPSRDQGRVTLVLSYTLRCSYGTHI
;
A
#
# COMPACT_ATOMS: atom_id res chain seq x y z
N MET A 1 40.81 -11.86 2.90
CA MET A 1 39.36 -11.92 2.59
C MET A 1 38.63 -12.88 3.56
N GLN A 2 38.69 -12.65 4.88
CA GLN A 2 38.11 -13.59 5.87
C GLN A 2 36.68 -13.24 6.32
N TYR A 3 36.21 -12.00 6.12
CA TYR A 3 34.91 -11.53 6.63
C TYR A 3 33.77 -11.57 5.62
N VAL A 4 34.08 -11.70 4.32
CA VAL A 4 33.10 -11.82 3.23
C VAL A 4 32.06 -12.94 3.48
N PRO A 5 32.45 -14.18 3.86
CA PRO A 5 31.45 -15.22 4.10
C PRO A 5 30.51 -14.86 5.25
N HIS A 6 31.00 -14.25 6.34
CA HIS A 6 30.16 -13.88 7.48
C HIS A 6 29.12 -12.82 7.11
N LEU A 7 29.48 -11.86 6.27
CA LEU A 7 28.53 -10.87 5.74
C LEU A 7 27.45 -11.54 4.91
N VAL A 8 27.81 -12.43 3.97
CA VAL A 8 26.85 -13.17 3.14
C VAL A 8 25.91 -14.05 3.97
N TYR A 9 26.42 -14.73 5.00
CA TYR A 9 25.56 -15.53 5.88
C TYR A 9 24.59 -14.67 6.69
N SER A 10 25.06 -13.56 7.25
CA SER A 10 24.20 -12.67 8.03
C SER A 10 23.09 -12.03 7.17
N THR A 11 23.38 -11.67 5.92
CA THR A 11 22.37 -11.11 5.00
C THR A 11 21.42 -12.19 4.49
N ALA A 12 21.90 -13.39 4.19
CA ALA A 12 21.07 -14.51 3.78
C ALA A 12 20.08 -14.92 4.89
N ILE A 13 20.55 -15.01 6.15
CA ILE A 13 19.70 -15.40 7.28
C ILE A 13 18.65 -14.33 7.57
N THR A 14 19.01 -13.05 7.53
CA THR A 14 18.03 -11.96 7.73
C THR A 14 17.03 -11.89 6.58
N SER A 15 17.49 -12.03 5.33
CA SER A 15 16.62 -12.11 4.15
C SER A 15 15.63 -13.27 4.24
N LEU A 16 16.12 -14.46 4.59
CA LEU A 16 15.26 -15.64 4.76
C LEU A 16 14.28 -15.47 5.91
N GLY A 17 14.72 -14.91 7.04
CA GLY A 17 13.86 -14.64 8.20
C GLY A 17 12.71 -13.69 7.85
N ILE A 18 12.99 -12.61 7.13
CA ILE A 18 11.96 -11.66 6.66
C ILE A 18 11.02 -12.35 5.68
N HIS A 19 11.55 -13.14 4.75
CA HIS A 19 10.73 -13.84 3.76
C HIS A 19 9.77 -14.85 4.42
N LEU A 20 10.26 -15.64 5.37
CA LEU A 20 9.43 -16.60 6.12
C LEU A 20 8.36 -15.91 6.97
N LEU A 21 8.70 -14.79 7.60
CA LEU A 21 7.73 -13.99 8.36
C LEU A 21 6.61 -13.48 7.45
N TRP A 22 6.96 -13.01 6.26
CA TRP A 22 5.99 -12.56 5.28
C TRP A 22 5.10 -13.72 4.80
N GLN A 23 5.70 -14.86 4.45
CA GLN A 23 4.96 -16.07 4.07
C GLN A 23 3.96 -16.53 5.14
N ARG A 24 4.35 -16.46 6.42
CA ARG A 24 3.44 -16.80 7.51
C ARG A 24 2.24 -15.85 7.56
N LYS A 25 2.47 -14.54 7.47
CA LYS A 25 1.40 -13.54 7.49
C LYS A 25 0.46 -13.68 6.29
N THR A 26 0.99 -13.94 5.10
CA THR A 26 0.16 -14.17 3.91
C THR A 26 -0.65 -15.44 4.02
N ALA A 27 -0.08 -16.52 4.56
CA ALA A 27 -0.81 -17.76 4.83
C ALA A 27 -1.93 -17.58 5.87
N GLU A 28 -1.70 -16.83 6.96
CA GLU A 28 -2.73 -16.50 7.95
C GLU A 28 -3.88 -15.68 7.33
N ALA A 29 -3.56 -14.69 6.50
CA ALA A 29 -4.57 -13.91 5.78
C ALA A 29 -5.38 -14.78 4.80
N GLN A 30 -4.72 -15.65 4.03
CA GLN A 30 -5.38 -16.58 3.11
C GLN A 30 -6.31 -17.55 3.85
N ARG A 31 -5.91 -18.05 5.03
CA ARG A 31 -6.75 -18.91 5.86
C ARG A 31 -8.02 -18.20 6.33
N GLY A 32 -7.89 -16.95 6.79
CA GLY A 32 -9.03 -16.13 7.17
C GLY A 32 -9.99 -15.89 6.00
N GLN A 33 -9.45 -15.62 4.81
CA GLN A 33 -10.23 -15.42 3.58
C GLN A 33 -11.00 -16.69 3.18
N LEU A 34 -10.32 -17.84 3.11
CA LEU A 34 -10.95 -19.11 2.77
C LEU A 34 -12.01 -19.52 3.79
N ALA A 35 -11.79 -19.25 5.08
CA ALA A 35 -12.81 -19.48 6.11
C ALA A 35 -14.07 -18.63 5.88
N ALA A 36 -13.91 -17.36 5.52
CA ALA A 36 -15.04 -16.48 5.18
C ALA A 36 -15.80 -16.96 3.93
N GLN A 37 -15.09 -17.28 2.85
CA GLN A 37 -15.70 -17.84 1.63
C GLN A 37 -16.47 -19.13 1.93
N THR A 38 -15.85 -20.04 2.70
CA THR A 38 -16.48 -21.30 3.10
C THR A 38 -17.74 -21.06 3.93
N SER A 39 -17.71 -20.09 4.86
CA SER A 39 -18.90 -19.74 5.66
C SER A 39 -20.05 -19.23 4.79
N ILE A 40 -19.77 -18.38 3.80
CA ILE A 40 -20.79 -17.83 2.90
C ILE A 40 -21.39 -18.95 2.04
N LEU A 41 -20.53 -19.77 1.43
CA LEU A 41 -20.96 -20.86 0.55
C LEU A 41 -21.69 -21.97 1.32
N ALA A 42 -21.28 -22.26 2.56
CA ALA A 42 -21.97 -23.21 3.42
C ALA A 42 -23.37 -22.72 3.79
N ALA A 43 -23.52 -21.45 4.20
CA ALA A 43 -24.82 -20.86 4.49
C ALA A 43 -25.75 -20.87 3.27
N LEU A 44 -25.20 -20.56 2.07
CA LEU A 44 -25.97 -20.62 0.83
C LEU A 44 -26.40 -22.06 0.50
N ALA A 45 -25.50 -23.04 0.69
CA ALA A 45 -25.81 -24.44 0.46
C ALA A 45 -26.90 -24.97 1.42
N GLU A 46 -26.90 -24.54 2.68
CA GLU A 46 -27.94 -24.88 3.65
C GLU A 46 -29.31 -24.34 3.23
N ARG A 47 -29.38 -23.06 2.83
CA ARG A 47 -30.63 -22.44 2.35
C ARG A 47 -31.22 -23.15 1.13
N LEU A 48 -30.36 -23.48 0.16
CA LEU A 48 -30.78 -24.22 -1.04
C LEU A 48 -31.25 -25.64 -0.71
N ARG A 49 -30.61 -26.32 0.26
CA ARG A 49 -31.04 -27.65 0.73
C ARG A 49 -32.35 -27.60 1.52
N ALA A 50 -32.61 -26.51 2.23
CA ALA A 50 -33.88 -26.28 2.92
C ALA A 50 -35.05 -25.99 1.96
N GLY A 51 -34.78 -25.87 0.65
CA GLY A 51 -35.80 -25.55 -0.35
C GLY A 51 -36.24 -24.08 -0.29
N GLU A 52 -35.45 -23.21 0.33
CA GLU A 52 -35.71 -21.78 0.34
C GLU A 52 -35.48 -21.20 -1.06
N ASP A 53 -36.45 -20.44 -1.58
CA ASP A 53 -36.31 -19.79 -2.88
C ASP A 53 -35.42 -18.55 -2.74
N VAL A 54 -34.14 -18.70 -3.07
CA VAL A 54 -33.16 -17.62 -3.03
C VAL A 54 -33.27 -16.81 -4.33
N PRO A 55 -33.64 -15.52 -4.27
CA PRO A 55 -33.77 -14.70 -5.47
C PRO A 55 -32.46 -14.69 -6.27
N PRO A 56 -32.49 -14.77 -7.61
CA PRO A 56 -31.29 -14.85 -8.44
C PRO A 56 -30.29 -13.70 -8.19
N ARG A 57 -30.81 -12.51 -7.88
CA ARG A 57 -29.99 -11.34 -7.54
C ARG A 57 -29.20 -11.51 -6.25
N GLU A 58 -29.77 -12.17 -5.25
CA GLU A 58 -29.11 -12.42 -3.97
C GLU A 58 -28.05 -13.51 -4.13
N PHE A 59 -28.37 -14.56 -4.89
CA PHE A 59 -27.42 -15.60 -5.27
C PHE A 59 -26.19 -15.01 -5.97
N ASP A 60 -26.39 -14.22 -7.01
CA ASP A 60 -25.30 -13.58 -7.76
C ASP A 60 -24.44 -12.68 -6.88
N ARG A 61 -25.06 -11.97 -5.93
CA ARG A 61 -24.36 -11.11 -4.99
C ARG A 61 -23.46 -11.91 -4.04
N LEU A 62 -24.00 -12.97 -3.44
CA LEU A 62 -23.26 -13.84 -2.52
C LEU A 62 -22.16 -14.63 -3.25
N TRP A 63 -22.45 -15.07 -4.47
CA TRP A 63 -21.49 -15.73 -5.34
C TRP A 63 -20.33 -14.80 -5.73
N ARG A 64 -20.63 -13.56 -6.13
CA ARG A 64 -19.62 -12.54 -6.41
C ARG A 64 -18.79 -12.20 -5.17
N LEU A 65 -19.39 -12.15 -3.99
CA LEU A 65 -18.68 -11.88 -2.74
C LEU A 65 -17.71 -13.02 -2.37
N ALA A 66 -18.11 -14.27 -2.63
CA ALA A 66 -17.21 -15.41 -2.45
C ALA A 66 -16.06 -15.39 -3.47
N GLN A 67 -16.34 -15.05 -4.74
CA GLN A 67 -15.35 -15.05 -5.82
C GLN A 67 -14.47 -13.79 -5.90
N SER A 68 -14.91 -12.62 -5.42
CA SER A 68 -14.18 -11.36 -5.59
C SER A 68 -12.76 -11.43 -5.03
N HIS A 69 -12.57 -12.23 -3.98
CA HIS A 69 -11.26 -12.45 -3.38
C HIS A 69 -10.32 -13.30 -4.26
N ASP A 70 -10.85 -14.22 -5.07
CA ASP A 70 -10.02 -15.02 -5.99
C ASP A 70 -9.54 -14.17 -7.17
N PHE A 71 -10.36 -13.23 -7.64
CA PHE A 71 -9.97 -12.26 -8.66
C PHE A 71 -8.88 -11.30 -8.15
N GLU A 72 -9.00 -10.80 -6.91
CA GLU A 72 -7.96 -9.98 -6.27
C GLU A 72 -6.62 -10.72 -6.14
N LEU A 73 -6.67 -12.01 -5.78
CA LEU A 73 -5.48 -12.88 -5.72
C LEU A 73 -4.87 -13.13 -7.10
N ALA A 74 -5.70 -13.34 -8.12
CA ALA A 74 -5.25 -13.52 -9.49
C ALA A 74 -4.57 -12.24 -10.03
N GLU A 75 -5.20 -11.08 -9.86
CA GLU A 75 -4.63 -9.78 -10.24
C GLU A 75 -3.33 -9.50 -9.49
N ALA A 76 -3.25 -9.79 -8.19
CA ALA A 76 -2.03 -9.60 -7.42
C ALA A 76 -0.87 -10.45 -7.97
N ARG A 77 -1.14 -11.71 -8.36
CA ARG A 77 -0.15 -12.59 -8.99
C ARG A 77 0.28 -12.12 -10.38
N GLU A 78 -0.65 -11.57 -11.16
CA GLU A 78 -0.30 -10.99 -12.47
C GLU A 78 0.57 -9.74 -12.30
N ARG A 79 0.23 -8.85 -11.37
CA ARG A 79 1.04 -7.67 -11.03
C ARG A 79 2.42 -8.03 -10.50
N GLU A 80 2.57 -9.11 -9.74
CA GLU A 80 3.89 -9.62 -9.33
C GLU A 80 4.70 -10.10 -10.53
N LYS A 81 4.10 -10.89 -11.43
CA LYS A 81 4.78 -11.34 -12.65
C LYS A 81 5.16 -10.18 -13.57
N GLU A 82 4.32 -9.15 -13.66
CA GLU A 82 4.63 -7.92 -14.41
C GLU A 82 5.79 -7.17 -13.77
N ARG A 83 5.80 -7.04 -12.44
CA ARG A 83 6.94 -6.44 -11.72
C ARG A 83 8.23 -7.24 -11.88
N GLU A 84 8.16 -8.57 -11.89
CA GLU A 84 9.32 -9.43 -12.16
C GLU A 84 9.85 -9.23 -13.59
N LYS A 85 8.97 -9.04 -14.57
CA LYS A 85 9.35 -8.72 -15.96
C LYS A 85 9.95 -7.32 -16.08
N GLU A 86 9.38 -6.33 -15.40
CA GLU A 86 9.85 -4.94 -15.41
C GLU A 86 11.19 -4.74 -14.69
N GLN A 87 11.44 -5.51 -13.62
CA GLN A 87 12.67 -5.36 -12.83
C GLN A 87 13.92 -5.91 -13.53
N GLY A 88 13.74 -6.76 -14.55
CA GLY A 88 14.82 -7.39 -15.28
C GLY A 88 15.67 -8.30 -14.40
N THR A 89 16.47 -9.17 -15.02
CA THR A 89 17.45 -9.99 -14.30
C THR A 89 18.56 -9.10 -13.73
N ILE A 90 18.42 -8.66 -12.48
CA ILE A 90 19.47 -7.90 -11.78
C ILE A 90 20.69 -8.80 -11.62
N GLY A 91 21.81 -8.41 -12.23
CA GLY A 91 23.06 -9.15 -12.10
C GLY A 91 23.63 -9.03 -10.68
N TRP A 92 24.20 -10.12 -10.14
CA TRP A 92 24.87 -10.10 -8.82
C TRP A 92 25.95 -9.01 -8.69
N ARG A 93 26.55 -8.61 -9.81
CA ARG A 93 27.47 -7.49 -9.90
C ARG A 93 26.81 -6.16 -9.53
N GLU A 94 25.57 -5.92 -9.97
CA GLU A 94 24.80 -4.71 -9.68
C GLU A 94 24.32 -4.66 -8.24
N VAL A 95 24.04 -5.83 -7.63
CA VAL A 95 23.68 -5.92 -6.20
C VAL A 95 24.87 -5.56 -5.31
N LEU A 96 26.08 -6.02 -5.66
CA LEU A 96 27.29 -5.78 -4.86
C LEU A 96 27.97 -4.43 -5.11
N LEU A 97 27.93 -3.91 -6.34
CA LEU A 97 28.61 -2.68 -6.74
C LEU A 97 27.66 -1.49 -6.95
N GLY A 98 26.35 -1.72 -6.80
CA GLY A 98 25.31 -0.77 -7.19
C GLY A 98 25.03 -0.79 -8.68
N ARG A 99 23.79 -0.47 -9.08
CA ARG A 99 23.41 -0.27 -10.49
C ARG A 99 24.21 0.93 -11.03
N LYS A 100 25.06 0.69 -12.02
CA LYS A 100 25.57 1.78 -12.87
C LYS A 100 24.39 2.20 -13.75
N GLN A 101 23.76 3.33 -13.42
CA GLN A 101 22.74 3.90 -14.29
C GLN A 101 23.38 4.18 -15.65
N ASP A 102 22.82 3.62 -16.71
CA ASP A 102 23.25 3.97 -18.06
C ASP A 102 23.07 5.48 -18.26
N ALA A 103 24.01 6.11 -18.96
CA ALA A 103 24.03 7.57 -19.13
C ALA A 103 22.72 8.09 -19.75
N GLU A 104 22.04 7.28 -20.56
CA GLU A 104 20.71 7.58 -21.10
C GLU A 104 19.61 7.53 -20.03
N GLU A 105 19.61 6.53 -19.15
CA GLU A 105 18.63 6.41 -18.07
C GLU A 105 18.74 7.56 -17.06
N LYS A 106 19.98 7.98 -16.77
CA LYS A 106 20.25 9.15 -15.93
C LYS A 106 19.70 10.43 -16.56
N ARG A 107 19.98 10.68 -17.85
CA ARG A 107 19.44 11.83 -18.60
C ARG A 107 17.92 11.80 -18.70
N ALA A 108 17.32 10.63 -18.88
CA ALA A 108 15.86 10.47 -18.92
C ALA A 108 15.21 10.71 -17.54
N ARG A 109 15.92 10.41 -16.45
CA ARG A 109 15.48 10.71 -15.09
C ARG A 109 15.61 12.20 -14.76
N GLU A 110 16.72 12.83 -15.17
CA GLU A 110 16.93 14.28 -15.04
C GLU A 110 15.86 15.08 -15.81
N LYS A 111 15.56 14.72 -17.06
CA LYS A 111 14.46 15.33 -17.82
C LYS A 111 13.10 15.19 -17.14
N ARG A 112 12.80 14.00 -16.59
CA ARG A 112 11.56 13.77 -15.83
C ARG A 112 11.51 14.62 -14.56
N ALA A 113 12.64 14.79 -13.87
CA ALA A 113 12.72 15.65 -12.70
C ALA A 113 12.50 17.13 -13.06
N GLU A 114 13.12 17.62 -14.14
CA GLU A 114 12.91 19.00 -14.64
C GLU A 114 11.45 19.28 -15.02
N GLU A 115 10.76 18.31 -15.61
CA GLU A 115 9.32 18.41 -15.90
C GLU A 115 8.46 18.49 -14.63
N TRP A 116 8.82 17.75 -13.58
CA TRP A 116 8.15 17.82 -12.28
C TRP A 116 8.43 19.14 -11.57
N ASP A 117 9.67 19.63 -11.57
CA ASP A 117 10.05 20.92 -10.99
C ASP A 117 9.31 22.07 -11.68
N ARG A 118 9.12 22.00 -13.00
CA ARG A 118 8.33 22.99 -13.75
C ARG A 118 6.87 23.00 -13.31
N LYS A 119 6.26 21.82 -13.17
CA LYS A 119 4.87 21.69 -12.70
C LYS A 119 4.69 22.20 -11.27
N ASP A 120 5.68 21.96 -10.41
CA ASP A 120 5.64 22.44 -9.02
C ASP A 120 5.75 23.97 -8.96
N LEU A 121 6.61 24.57 -9.79
CA LEU A 121 6.68 26.04 -9.93
C LEU A 121 5.40 26.65 -10.50
N GLU A 122 4.76 26.00 -11.48
CA GLU A 122 3.47 26.42 -12.02
C GLU A 122 2.37 26.35 -10.95
N ARG A 123 2.37 25.29 -10.14
CA ARG A 123 1.43 25.13 -9.02
C ARG A 123 1.64 26.19 -7.94
N VAL A 124 2.88 26.46 -7.53
CA VAL A 124 3.20 27.52 -6.56
C VAL A 124 2.80 28.90 -7.10
N ARG A 125 2.94 29.13 -8.42
CA ARG A 125 2.51 30.37 -9.06
C ARG A 125 0.99 30.51 -9.08
N GLU A 126 0.25 29.43 -9.35
CA GLU A 126 -1.22 29.43 -9.29
C GLU A 126 -1.74 29.61 -7.85
N GLU A 127 -1.13 28.94 -6.89
CA GLU A 127 -1.46 29.06 -5.46
C GLU A 127 -1.08 30.45 -4.90
N GLY A 128 0.03 31.03 -5.36
CA GLY A 128 0.47 32.39 -5.01
C GLY A 128 -0.30 33.52 -5.70
N LEU A 129 -1.09 33.21 -6.75
CA LEU A 129 -1.94 34.18 -7.46
C LEU A 129 -3.41 34.12 -7.03
N ALA A 130 -3.76 33.32 -6.02
CA ALA A 130 -5.08 33.43 -5.40
C ALA A 130 -5.18 34.79 -4.68
N PRO A 131 -6.07 35.72 -5.09
CA PRO A 131 -6.23 36.97 -4.38
C PRO A 131 -6.73 36.66 -2.97
N SER A 132 -5.95 37.09 -1.97
CA SER A 132 -6.31 37.15 -0.56
C SER A 132 -7.62 37.94 -0.38
N ARG A 133 -8.76 37.26 -0.51
CA ARG A 133 -10.07 37.71 -0.03
C ARG A 133 -10.22 37.29 1.42
N ASP A 134 -9.58 38.03 2.32
CA ASP A 134 -10.18 38.52 3.57
C ASP A 134 -9.10 39.20 4.42
N GLN A 135 -9.04 40.53 4.34
CA GLN A 135 -8.55 41.35 5.45
C GLN A 135 -9.57 42.44 5.70
N GLY A 136 -10.36 42.25 6.75
CA GLY A 136 -11.38 43.21 7.15
C GLY A 136 -12.11 42.81 8.42
N ARG A 137 -11.40 42.76 9.56
CA ARG A 137 -11.86 43.18 10.91
C ARG A 137 -10.95 42.60 12.00
N VAL A 138 -9.97 43.40 12.41
CA VAL A 138 -9.43 43.32 13.77
C VAL A 138 -10.27 44.28 14.61
N THR A 139 -11.32 43.75 15.26
CA THR A 139 -11.92 44.40 16.43
C THR A 139 -11.41 43.67 17.65
N LEU A 140 -10.56 44.37 18.39
CA LEU A 140 -10.14 44.07 19.75
C LEU A 140 -11.38 43.79 20.61
N VAL A 141 -11.44 42.61 21.22
CA VAL A 141 -12.20 42.40 22.45
C VAL A 141 -11.25 41.74 23.45
N LEU A 142 -10.57 42.59 24.22
CA LEU A 142 -10.10 42.23 25.55
C LEU A 142 -11.33 41.81 26.37
N SER A 143 -11.38 40.54 26.82
CA SER A 143 -12.19 40.09 27.95
C SER A 143 -11.65 38.73 28.40
N TYR A 144 -10.74 38.72 29.37
CA TYR A 144 -10.99 38.19 30.72
C TYR A 144 -11.60 36.78 30.74
N THR A 145 -10.80 35.78 31.08
CA THR A 145 -10.92 35.04 32.35
C THR A 145 -9.82 33.98 32.47
N LEU A 146 -8.88 34.23 33.38
CA LEU A 146 -8.05 33.18 33.97
C LEU A 146 -8.95 32.22 34.75
N ARG A 147 -9.00 30.95 34.35
CA ARG A 147 -9.27 29.86 35.31
C ARG A 147 -8.85 28.50 34.75
N CYS A 148 -7.66 28.05 35.12
CA CYS A 148 -7.37 26.62 35.23
C CYS A 148 -6.40 26.43 36.39
N SER A 149 -6.99 26.22 37.58
CA SER A 149 -6.32 25.84 38.81
C SER A 149 -6.74 24.40 39.09
N TYR A 150 -5.75 23.51 39.11
CA TYR A 150 -5.58 22.30 39.93
C TYR A 150 -6.75 21.32 40.10
N GLY A 151 -6.46 20.03 39.85
CA GLY A 151 -7.32 18.90 40.20
C GLY A 151 -6.59 17.57 40.09
N THR A 152 -5.57 17.38 40.93
CA THR A 152 -4.82 16.14 41.12
C THR A 152 -5.68 15.11 41.87
N HIS A 153 -5.81 13.90 41.35
CA HIS A 153 -6.47 12.76 42.00
C HIS A 153 -5.57 12.13 43.07
N ILE A 154 -6.03 12.11 44.33
CA ILE A 154 -5.93 10.97 45.27
C ILE A 154 -7.26 10.94 46.03
#